data_AF-A0A3C0MGU5-F1
#
_entry.id   AF-A0A3C0MGU5-F1
#
_cell.length_a   1.000
_cell.length_b   1.000
_cell.length_c   1.000
_cell.angle_alpha   90.00
_cell.angle_beta   90.00
_cell.angle_gamma   90.00
#
_symmetry.space_group_name_H-M   'P 1'
#
loop_
_entity.id
_entity.type
_entity.pdbx_description
1 polymer ?
#
loop_
_entity_poly.entity_id
_entity_poly.type
_entity_poly.pdbx_seq_one_letter_code
_entity_poly.pdbx_strand_id
1 'polypeptide(L)'
;VLQQPWVTIAESCELVLALLGAGMKERAQALWSWQHQWRAPCGAYWMGWQFEEDVPWPHEQPAWTNAAVILAADALSAATPASRLMTEVGLDDTP
;
A
#
# COMPACT_ATOMS: atom_id res chain seq x y z
N VAL A 1 -12.43 -4.78 18.73
CA VAL A 1 -11.10 -4.19 18.44
C VAL A 1 -11.24 -2.70 18.69
N LEU A 2 -10.52 -2.15 19.66
CA LEU A 2 -10.41 -0.69 19.81
C LEU A 2 -9.60 -0.15 18.63
N GLN A 3 -10.01 0.98 18.08
CA GLN A 3 -9.23 1.67 17.06
C GLN A 3 -7.92 2.10 17.71
N GLN A 4 -6.82 1.65 17.12
CA GLN A 4 -5.51 2.12 17.54
C GLN A 4 -5.23 3.46 16.84
N PRO A 5 -4.51 4.39 17.48
CA PRO A 5 -4.25 5.70 16.90
C PRO A 5 -3.22 5.67 15.76
N TRP A 6 -2.72 4.49 15.36
CA TRP A 6 -1.74 4.31 14.31
C TRP A 6 -2.30 3.59 13.10
N VAL A 7 -1.66 3.81 11.96
CA VAL A 7 -1.89 3.11 10.70
C VAL A 7 -0.61 2.44 10.23
N THR A 8 -0.74 1.36 9.47
CA THR A 8 0.42 0.77 8.78
C THR A 8 0.44 1.16 7.31
N ILE A 9 1.63 1.44 6.79
CA ILE A 9 1.79 1.79 5.37
C ILE A 9 1.52 0.55 4.51
N ALA A 10 1.91 -0.63 4.96
CA ALA A 10 1.66 -1.90 4.27
C ALA A 10 0.17 -2.16 4.08
N GLU A 11 -0.64 -2.14 5.15
CA GLU A 11 -2.10 -2.37 5.07
C GLU A 11 -2.79 -1.28 4.23
N SER A 12 -2.29 -0.04 4.27
CA SER A 12 -2.78 1.03 3.41
C SER A 12 -2.53 0.73 1.93
N CYS A 13 -1.36 0.19 1.58
CA CYS A 13 -1.04 -0.23 0.21
C CYS A 13 -1.84 -1.48 -0.21
N GLU A 14 -2.07 -2.42 0.69
CA GLU A 14 -2.95 -3.56 0.45
C GLU A 14 -4.40 -3.11 0.21
N LEU A 15 -4.87 -2.09 0.92
CA LEU A 15 -6.17 -1.47 0.66
C LEU A 15 -6.21 -0.77 -0.71
N VAL A 16 -5.13 -0.12 -1.15
CA VAL A 16 -5.01 0.41 -2.52
C VAL A 16 -5.20 -0.70 -3.55
N LEU A 17 -4.51 -1.84 -3.38
CA LEU A 17 -4.64 -3.00 -4.27
C LEU A 17 -6.06 -3.58 -4.26
N ALA A 18 -6.67 -3.71 -3.08
CA ALA A 18 -8.05 -4.19 -2.94
C ALA A 18 -9.06 -3.25 -3.63
N LEU A 19 -8.88 -1.94 -3.48
CA LEU A 19 -9.71 -0.94 -4.16
C LEU A 19 -9.56 -1.01 -5.67
N LEU A 20 -8.35 -1.23 -6.18
CA LEU A 20 -8.12 -1.44 -7.62
C LEU A 20 -8.80 -2.71 -8.12
N GLY A 21 -8.66 -3.83 -7.41
CA GLY A 21 -9.34 -5.08 -7.77
C GLY A 21 -10.87 -4.98 -7.69
N ALA A 22 -11.40 -4.11 -6.82
CA ALA A 22 -12.83 -3.79 -6.75
C ALA A 22 -13.29 -2.76 -7.80
N GLY A 23 -12.42 -2.31 -8.71
CA GLY A 23 -12.74 -1.29 -9.73
C GLY A 23 -12.87 0.14 -9.18
N MET A 24 -12.50 0.39 -7.93
CA MET A 24 -12.66 1.67 -7.22
C MET A 24 -11.43 2.58 -7.36
N LYS A 25 -11.02 2.83 -8.61
CA LYS A 25 -9.74 3.48 -8.95
C LYS A 25 -9.53 4.86 -8.32
N GLU A 26 -10.55 5.72 -8.29
CA GLU A 26 -10.43 7.07 -7.71
C GLU A 26 -10.10 7.03 -6.22
N ARG A 27 -10.72 6.10 -5.47
CA ARG A 27 -10.42 5.91 -4.04
C ARG A 27 -9.02 5.37 -3.82
N ALA A 28 -8.60 4.43 -4.67
CA ALA A 28 -7.24 3.89 -4.64
C ALA A 28 -6.19 5.00 -4.84
N GLN A 29 -6.41 5.89 -5.82
CA GLN A 29 -5.53 7.03 -6.08
C GLN A 29 -5.50 8.04 -4.92
N ALA A 30 -6.66 8.34 -4.33
CA ALA A 30 -6.73 9.25 -3.19
C ALA A 30 -5.96 8.70 -1.99
N LEU A 31 -6.17 7.43 -1.62
CA LEU A 31 -5.42 6.77 -0.54
C LEU A 31 -3.93 6.72 -0.85
N TRP A 32 -3.54 6.33 -2.06
CA TRP A 32 -2.13 6.30 -2.46
C TRP A 32 -1.43 7.65 -2.30
N SER A 33 -2.12 8.75 -2.63
CA SER A 33 -1.56 10.10 -2.55
C SER A 33 -1.11 10.49 -1.14
N TRP A 34 -1.73 9.91 -0.10
CA TRP A 34 -1.38 10.18 1.29
C TRP A 34 -0.11 9.44 1.74
N GLN A 35 0.30 8.37 1.05
CA GLN A 35 1.37 7.51 1.55
C GLN A 35 2.75 8.17 1.43
N HIS A 36 2.95 9.05 0.44
CA HIS A 36 4.23 9.67 0.16
C HIS A 36 4.82 10.47 1.34
N GLN A 37 3.99 10.99 2.23
CA GLN A 37 4.43 11.73 3.41
C GLN A 37 5.13 10.83 4.46
N TRP A 38 4.95 9.51 4.39
CA TRP A 38 5.53 8.52 5.30
C TRP A 38 6.86 7.95 4.81
N ARG A 39 7.44 8.54 3.76
CA ARG A 39 8.73 8.15 3.19
C ARG A 39 9.88 8.77 3.99
N ALA A 40 10.79 7.94 4.48
CA ALA A 40 12.01 8.35 5.15
C ALA A 40 13.00 9.02 4.18
N PRO A 41 14.00 9.79 4.67
CA PRO A 41 14.99 10.46 3.82
C PRO A 41 15.82 9.54 2.94
N CYS A 42 16.05 8.29 3.37
CA CYS A 42 16.72 7.26 2.57
C CYS A 42 15.86 6.70 1.42
N GLY A 43 14.59 7.12 1.34
CA GLY A 43 13.64 6.73 0.31
C GLY A 43 12.80 5.49 0.64
N ALA A 44 13.08 4.80 1.74
CA ALA A 44 12.24 3.71 2.26
C ALA A 44 11.01 4.26 3.00
N TYR A 45 10.01 3.42 3.23
CA TYR A 45 8.82 3.74 4.01
C TYR A 45 8.92 3.16 5.42
N TRP A 46 8.45 3.94 6.39
CA TRP A 46 8.23 3.46 7.75
C TRP A 46 7.13 2.39 7.79
N MET A 47 7.19 1.49 8.77
CA MET A 47 6.17 0.45 8.95
C MET A 47 4.77 1.05 9.18
N GLY A 48 4.70 2.08 10.03
CA GLY A 48 3.46 2.75 10.38
C GLY A 48 3.68 4.19 10.85
N TRP A 49 2.57 4.90 11.03
CA TRP A 49 2.55 6.24 11.62
C TRP A 49 1.54 6.28 12.75
N GLN A 50 1.96 6.84 13.88
CA GLN A 50 1.12 7.07 15.05
C GLN A 50 0.68 8.54 15.09
N PHE A 51 -0.63 8.78 15.00
CA PHE A 51 -1.17 10.13 14.79
C PHE A 51 -1.27 11.01 16.04
N GLU A 52 -1.43 10.45 17.24
CA GLU A 52 -1.51 11.29 18.47
C GLU A 52 -0.14 11.82 18.90
N GLU A 53 0.93 11.06 18.63
CA GLU A 53 2.30 11.46 18.97
C GLU A 53 3.05 12.05 17.77
N ASP A 54 2.48 11.94 16.57
CA ASP A 54 3.06 12.39 15.30
C ASP A 54 4.47 11.82 15.04
N VAL A 55 4.60 10.50 15.18
CA VAL A 55 5.87 9.77 15.03
C VAL A 55 5.74 8.52 14.16
N PRO A 56 6.84 8.09 13.51
CA PRO A 56 6.92 6.74 12.95
C PRO A 56 6.77 5.70 14.05
N TRP A 57 5.86 4.74 13.84
CA TRP A 57 5.63 3.67 14.82
C TRP A 57 5.18 2.37 14.16
N PRO A 58 5.85 1.24 14.43
CA PRO A 58 7.18 1.14 15.03
C PRO A 58 8.27 1.87 14.22
N HIS A 59 9.40 2.19 14.85
CA HIS A 59 10.54 2.86 14.21
C HIS A 59 11.37 1.89 13.36
N GLU A 60 10.71 1.26 12.40
CA GLU A 60 11.24 0.24 11.50
C GLU A 60 10.87 0.55 10.06
N GLN A 61 11.73 0.15 9.12
CA GLN A 61 11.53 0.30 7.68
C GLN A 61 11.65 -1.08 7.01
N PRO A 62 10.75 -2.01 7.34
CA PRO A 62 10.94 -3.39 6.94
C PRO A 62 10.76 -3.57 5.42
N ALA A 63 11.45 -4.56 4.86
CA ALA A 63 11.42 -4.84 3.43
C ALA A 63 10.01 -5.15 2.92
N TRP A 64 9.16 -5.82 3.71
CA TRP A 64 7.79 -6.15 3.29
C TRP A 64 6.89 -4.92 3.17
N THR A 65 7.07 -3.88 4.01
CA THR A 65 6.31 -2.62 3.83
C THR A 65 6.71 -1.92 2.53
N ASN A 66 8.01 -1.88 2.25
CA ASN A 66 8.51 -1.31 0.99
C ASN A 66 8.06 -2.13 -0.23
N ALA A 67 7.98 -3.46 -0.11
CA ALA A 67 7.43 -4.32 -1.15
C ALA A 67 5.94 -4.00 -1.43
N ALA A 68 5.11 -3.83 -0.40
CA ALA A 68 3.70 -3.45 -0.57
C ALA A 68 3.55 -2.11 -1.28
N VAL A 69 4.40 -1.12 -0.96
CA VAL A 69 4.45 0.18 -1.64
C VAL A 69 4.78 0.02 -3.13
N ILE A 70 5.79 -0.78 -3.46
CA ILE A 70 6.21 -1.02 -4.86
C ILE A 70 5.09 -1.72 -5.63
N LEU A 71 4.43 -2.72 -5.03
CA LEU A 71 3.31 -3.43 -5.65
C LEU A 71 2.12 -2.49 -5.92
N ALA A 72 1.75 -1.65 -4.97
CA ALA A 72 0.68 -0.66 -5.14
C ALA A 72 1.04 0.38 -6.21
N ALA A 73 2.29 0.85 -6.25
CA ALA A 73 2.77 1.76 -7.29
C ALA A 73 2.69 1.12 -8.69
N ASP A 74 3.13 -0.13 -8.83
CA ASP A 74 3.08 -0.85 -10.11
C ASP A 74 1.64 -1.07 -10.58
N ALA A 75 0.73 -1.49 -9.68
CA ALA A 75 -0.68 -1.68 -9.99
C ALA A 75 -1.38 -0.39 -10.43
N LEU A 76 -1.06 0.75 -9.81
CA LEU A 76 -1.63 2.05 -10.18
C LEU A 76 -1.11 2.59 -11.50
N SER A 77 0.19 2.43 -11.75
CA SER A 77 0.88 2.99 -12.92
C SER A 77 0.88 2.07 -14.13
N ALA A 78 0.58 0.78 -13.94
CA ALA A 78 0.77 -0.27 -14.93
C ALA A 78 2.19 -0.28 -15.52
N ALA A 79 3.20 -0.06 -14.66
CA ALA A 79 4.59 0.07 -15.09
C ALA A 79 5.20 -1.24 -15.59
N THR A 80 4.74 -2.39 -15.07
CA THR A 80 5.20 -3.71 -15.47
C THR A 80 4.06 -4.60 -16.01
N PRO A 81 4.38 -5.66 -16.78
CA PRO A 81 3.40 -6.68 -17.17
C PRO A 81 2.73 -7.41 -16.00
N ALA A 82 3.34 -7.37 -14.80
CA ALA A 82 2.81 -8.02 -13.60
C ALA A 82 1.87 -7.13 -12.78
N SER A 83 1.60 -5.89 -13.22
CA SER A 83 0.81 -4.90 -12.48
C SER A 83 -0.59 -5.34 -12.06
N ARG A 84 -1.17 -6.33 -12.74
CA ARG A 84 -2.51 -6.86 -12.43
C ARG A 84 -2.50 -8.09 -11.51
N LEU A 85 -1.33 -8.63 -11.18
CA LEU A 85 -1.18 -9.87 -10.41
C LEU A 85 -1.92 -9.85 -9.06
N MET A 86 -1.95 -8.69 -8.40
CA MET A 86 -2.56 -8.53 -7.07
C MET A 86 -3.95 -7.89 -7.11
N THR A 87 -4.47 -7.59 -8.30
CA THR A 87 -5.77 -6.92 -8.47
C THR A 87 -6.77 -7.75 -9.28
N GLU A 88 -6.32 -8.83 -9.93
CA GLU A 88 -7.15 -9.70 -10.75
C GLU A 88 -6.91 -11.17 -10.39
N VAL A 89 -7.96 -11.97 -10.54
CA VAL A 89 -7.87 -13.42 -10.40
C VAL A 89 -7.79 -14.01 -11.80
N GLY A 90 -6.59 -14.39 -12.23
CA GLY A 90 -6.37 -15.18 -13.44
C GLY A 90 -6.50 -16.66 -13.11
N LEU A 91 -7.73 -17.17 -12.93
CA LEU A 91 -7.95 -18.61 -12.93
C LEU A 91 -7.89 -19.06 -14.40
N ASP A 92 -7.01 -20.00 -14.70
CA ASP A 92 -7.04 -20.67 -15.98
C ASP A 92 -8.37 -21.42 -16.08
N ASP A 93 -9.28 -20.97 -16.94
CA ASP A 93 -10.52 -21.67 -17.30
C ASP A 93 -10.25 -22.95 -18.11
N THR A 94 -9.16 -23.68 -17.82
CA THR A 94 -8.92 -24.98 -18.44
C THR A 94 -9.86 -25.99 -17.79
N PRO A 95 -10.82 -26.56 -18.52
CA PRO A 95 -11.77 -27.53 -17.97
C PRO A 95 -11.11 -28.84 -17.55
#